data_AF-A0A6B2G656-F1
#
_entry.id   AF-A0A6B2G656-F1
#
_cell.length_a   1.000
_cell.length_b   1.000
_cell.length_c   1.000
_cell.angle_alpha   90.00
_cell.angle_beta   90.00
_cell.angle_gamma   90.00
#
_symmetry.space_group_name_H-M   'P 1'
#
loop_
_entity.id
_entity.type
_entity.pdbx_description
1 polymer ?
#
loop_
_entity_poly.entity_id
_entity_poly.type
_entity_poly.pdbx_seq_one_letter_code
_entity_poly.pdbx_strand_id
1 'polypeptide(L)'
;SGYNKGHLIAARNHRCNTSLNYTFSMANIVPQIGNSFNNGLWSNLESFVFDLLKNCFYELAIVTGPIFSPTIKKNNCTIQYKTIGNNLIVPTHLFKIIFGRKLNYCAYSFLAE
;
A
#
# COMPACT_ATOMS: atom_id res chain seq x y z
N SER A 1 -7.36 17.45 6.87
CA SER A 1 -5.99 16.93 6.94
C SER A 1 -5.25 16.97 5.61
N GLY A 2 -5.93 16.85 4.45
CA GLY A 2 -5.26 16.67 3.15
C GLY A 2 -4.88 15.21 2.87
N TYR A 3 -5.23 14.30 3.79
CA TYR A 3 -4.96 12.87 3.70
C TYR A 3 -6.26 12.07 3.68
N ASN A 4 -6.31 11.06 2.83
CA ASN A 4 -7.37 10.07 2.77
C ASN A 4 -7.06 8.90 3.72
N LYS A 5 -8.11 8.14 4.06
CA LYS A 5 -8.00 6.83 4.69
C LYS A 5 -7.58 5.81 3.61
N GLY A 6 -6.27 5.70 3.38
CA GLY A 6 -5.74 4.81 2.35
C GLY A 6 -5.67 3.38 2.84
N HIS A 7 -6.26 2.46 2.09
CA HIS A 7 -6.31 1.04 2.44
C HIS A 7 -4.98 0.35 2.06
N LEU A 8 -4.48 -0.55 2.91
CA LEU A 8 -3.31 -1.39 2.57
C LEU A 8 -3.76 -2.62 1.76
N ILE A 9 -4.86 -3.25 2.18
CA ILE A 9 -5.60 -4.26 1.43
C ILE A 9 -6.73 -3.58 0.67
N ALA A 10 -6.62 -3.55 -0.65
CA ALA A 10 -7.60 -2.91 -1.52
C ALA A 10 -8.97 -3.61 -1.43
N ALA A 11 -10.03 -2.83 -1.18
CA ALA A 11 -11.41 -3.33 -1.14
C ALA A 11 -11.83 -4.01 -2.46
N ARG A 12 -11.26 -3.57 -3.59
CA ARG A 12 -11.51 -4.16 -4.92
C ARG A 12 -11.24 -5.66 -4.96
N ASN A 13 -10.25 -6.15 -4.21
CA ASN A 13 -9.87 -7.56 -4.18
C ASN A 13 -10.91 -8.45 -3.48
N HIS A 14 -11.81 -7.86 -2.70
CA HIS A 14 -12.76 -8.57 -1.85
C HIS A 14 -14.22 -8.24 -2.15
N ARG A 15 -14.54 -7.61 -3.29
CA ARG A 15 -15.90 -7.12 -3.61
C ARG A 15 -17.03 -8.15 -3.46
N CYS A 16 -16.75 -9.43 -3.71
CA CYS A 16 -17.73 -10.51 -3.61
C CYS A 16 -17.52 -11.41 -2.38
N ASN A 17 -16.70 -10.99 -1.42
CA ASN A 17 -16.32 -11.76 -0.24
C ASN A 17 -16.85 -11.09 1.03
N THR A 18 -17.27 -11.87 2.01
CA THR A 18 -17.64 -11.37 3.35
C THR A 18 -16.47 -10.62 4.01
N SER A 19 -15.24 -10.86 3.56
CA SER A 19 -14.06 -10.17 4.03
C SER A 19 -13.93 -8.70 3.57
N LEU A 20 -14.82 -8.21 2.69
CA LEU A 20 -14.83 -6.82 2.23
C LEU A 20 -14.85 -5.84 3.41
N ASN A 21 -15.68 -6.10 4.42
CA ASN A 21 -15.83 -5.23 5.58
C ASN A 21 -14.53 -5.09 6.38
N TYR A 22 -13.70 -6.15 6.45
CA TYR A 22 -12.40 -6.08 7.13
C TYR A 22 -11.43 -5.13 6.44
N THR A 23 -11.58 -4.89 5.14
CA THR A 23 -10.73 -3.92 4.40
C THR A 23 -10.97 -2.47 4.84
N PHE A 24 -12.11 -2.15 5.46
CA PHE A 24 -12.42 -0.82 5.99
C PHE A 24 -12.02 -0.65 7.46
N SER A 25 -11.47 -1.69 8.10
CA SER A 25 -10.95 -1.59 9.47
C SER A 25 -9.81 -0.59 9.55
N MET A 26 -9.73 0.18 10.64
CA MET A 26 -8.61 1.09 10.89
C MET A 26 -7.26 0.37 10.98
N ALA A 27 -7.24 -0.93 11.28
CA ALA A 27 -6.03 -1.75 11.22
C ALA A 27 -5.46 -1.90 9.80
N ASN A 28 -6.28 -1.66 8.76
CA ASN A 28 -5.90 -1.71 7.36
C ASN A 28 -5.71 -0.32 6.73
N ILE A 29 -5.75 0.76 7.53
CA ILE A 29 -5.78 2.13 7.03
C ILE A 29 -4.54 2.89 7.47
N VAL A 30 -3.93 3.60 6.52
CA VAL A 30 -2.88 4.58 6.78
C VAL A 30 -3.24 5.93 6.14
N PRO A 31 -2.78 7.06 6.70
CA PRO A 31 -2.90 8.35 6.01
C PRO A 31 -2.18 8.33 4.66
N GLN A 32 -2.88 8.65 3.58
CA GLN A 32 -2.29 8.77 2.23
C GLN A 32 -2.68 10.10 1.59
N ILE A 33 -1.79 10.68 0.78
CA ILE A 33 -2.10 11.92 0.05
C ILE A 33 -3.28 11.67 -0.91
N GLY A 34 -4.33 12.49 -0.81
CA GLY A 34 -5.60 12.18 -1.48
C GLY A 34 -5.57 12.37 -3.01
N ASN A 35 -5.39 13.62 -3.45
CA ASN A 35 -5.48 14.02 -4.86
C ASN A 35 -4.16 13.86 -5.62
N SER A 36 -3.67 12.63 -5.76
CA SER A 36 -2.63 12.23 -6.72
C SER A 36 -2.10 10.83 -6.41
N PHE A 37 -1.97 10.54 -5.11
CA PHE A 37 -1.38 9.29 -4.64
C PHE A 37 -2.46 8.22 -4.45
N ASN A 38 -3.31 8.32 -3.41
CA ASN A 38 -4.33 7.30 -3.12
C ASN A 38 -5.30 7.12 -4.30
N ASN A 39 -5.85 8.23 -4.83
CA ASN A 39 -6.80 8.21 -5.93
C ASN A 39 -6.15 8.16 -7.33
N GLY A 40 -4.81 8.11 -7.39
CA GLY A 40 -4.05 8.13 -8.64
C GLY A 40 -3.05 7.00 -8.69
N LEU A 41 -1.77 7.30 -8.46
CA LEU A 41 -0.65 6.36 -8.61
C LEU A 41 -0.89 5.04 -7.86
N TRP A 42 -1.36 5.10 -6.62
CA TRP A 42 -1.58 3.91 -5.80
C TRP A 42 -2.76 3.07 -6.30
N SER A 43 -3.90 3.69 -6.61
CA SER A 43 -5.06 3.02 -7.23
C SER A 43 -4.73 2.40 -8.59
N ASN A 44 -3.87 3.05 -9.38
CA ASN A 44 -3.39 2.53 -10.65
C ASN A 44 -2.51 1.28 -10.45
N LEU A 45 -1.59 1.32 -9.47
CA LEU A 45 -0.81 0.14 -9.09
C LEU A 45 -1.72 -1.01 -8.65
N GLU A 46 -2.70 -0.75 -7.77
CA GLU A 46 -3.65 -1.77 -7.32
C GLU A 46 -4.46 -2.37 -8.47
N SER A 47 -4.88 -1.55 -9.44
CA SER A 47 -5.55 -2.01 -10.65
C SER A 47 -4.65 -2.90 -11.49
N PHE A 48 -3.39 -2.50 -11.70
CA PHE A 48 -2.40 -3.32 -12.40
C PHE A 48 -2.17 -4.67 -11.72
N VAL A 49 -2.01 -4.70 -10.39
CA VAL A 49 -1.84 -5.96 -9.64
C VAL A 49 -3.07 -6.87 -9.78
N PHE A 50 -4.27 -6.30 -9.76
CA PHE A 50 -5.50 -7.06 -9.98
C PHE A 50 -5.58 -7.65 -11.40
N ASP A 51 -5.12 -6.92 -12.40
CA ASP A 51 -5.08 -7.40 -13.78
C ASP A 51 -4.00 -8.49 -13.98
N LEU A 52 -2.87 -8.43 -13.26
CA LEU A 52 -1.89 -9.52 -13.21
C LEU A 52 -2.52 -10.83 -12.72
N LEU A 53 -3.33 -10.77 -11.64
CA LEU A 53 -4.04 -11.95 -11.15
C LEU A 53 -5.01 -12.51 -12.19
N LYS A 54 -5.72 -11.64 -12.92
CA LYS A 54 -6.69 -12.09 -13.92
C LYS A 54 -6.06 -12.73 -15.15
N ASN A 55 -4.92 -12.20 -15.61
CA ASN A 55 -4.41 -12.48 -16.94
C ASN A 55 -3.12 -13.31 -16.95
N CYS A 56 -2.35 -13.32 -15.86
CA CYS A 56 -0.96 -13.81 -15.88
C CYS A 56 -0.63 -14.85 -14.80
N PHE A 57 -1.35 -14.87 -13.69
CA PHE A 57 -1.02 -15.70 -12.53
C PHE A 57 -2.21 -16.55 -12.08
N TYR A 58 -1.93 -17.74 -11.55
CA TYR A 58 -2.95 -18.58 -10.92
C TYR A 58 -3.31 -18.07 -9.51
N GLU A 59 -2.35 -17.43 -8.85
CA GLU A 59 -2.47 -16.97 -7.47
C GLU A 59 -1.46 -15.85 -7.22
N LEU A 60 -1.88 -14.86 -6.41
CA LEU A 60 -1.00 -13.81 -5.90
C LEU A 60 -1.09 -13.75 -4.37
N ALA A 61 0.06 -13.76 -3.70
CA ALA A 61 0.20 -13.31 -2.32
C ALA A 61 0.78 -11.89 -2.33
N ILE A 62 0.08 -10.95 -1.68
CA ILE A 62 0.42 -9.52 -1.70
C ILE A 62 0.65 -9.05 -0.27
N VAL A 63 1.82 -8.47 -0.02
CA VAL A 63 2.13 -7.79 1.24
C VAL A 63 2.21 -6.30 0.97
N THR A 64 1.57 -5.49 1.80
CA THR A 64 1.52 -4.04 1.64
C THR A 64 1.67 -3.39 3.01
N GLY A 65 2.45 -2.33 3.09
CA GLY A 65 2.64 -1.67 4.36
C GLY A 65 3.30 -0.30 4.25
N PRO A 66 3.27 0.46 5.35
CA PRO A 66 3.98 1.73 5.46
C PRO A 66 5.47 1.54 5.74
N ILE A 67 6.27 2.52 5.30
CA ILE A 67 7.68 2.67 5.66
C ILE A 67 7.93 4.06 6.22
N PHE A 68 8.79 4.11 7.24
CA PHE A 68 9.35 5.31 7.83
C PHE A 68 10.83 5.37 7.49
N SER A 69 11.13 5.94 6.32
CA SER A 69 12.47 5.93 5.74
C SER A 69 13.38 6.89 6.50
N PRO A 70 14.57 6.45 6.94
CA PRO A 70 15.53 7.32 7.61
C PRO A 70 16.21 8.26 6.60
N THR A 71 16.47 9.49 7.03
CA THR A 71 17.40 10.40 6.36
C THR A 71 18.76 10.30 7.05
N ILE A 72 19.79 9.94 6.29
CA ILE A 72 21.16 9.87 6.79
C ILE A 72 21.89 11.15 6.38
N LYS A 73 22.43 11.90 7.36
CA LYS A 73 23.27 13.08 7.13
C LYS A 73 24.53 12.98 7.97
N LYS A 74 25.69 12.92 7.31
CA LYS A 74 27.02 12.70 7.94
C LYS A 74 26.98 11.43 8.81
N ASN A 75 26.95 11.57 10.14
CA ASN A 75 26.92 10.48 11.13
C ASN A 75 25.59 10.38 11.88
N ASN A 76 24.56 11.12 11.46
CA ASN A 76 23.24 11.10 12.10
C ASN A 76 22.22 10.40 11.19
N CYS A 77 21.48 9.47 11.77
CA CYS A 77 20.35 8.79 11.15
C CYS A 77 19.08 9.22 11.89
N THR A 78 18.19 9.94 11.21
CA THR A 78 16.93 10.41 11.79
C THR A 78 15.75 10.06 10.89
N ILE A 79 14.61 9.75 11.49
CA ILE A 79 13.36 9.53 10.77
C ILE A 79 12.51 10.78 10.96
N GLN A 80 12.16 11.46 9.86
CA GLN A 80 11.24 12.60 9.87
C GLN A 80 9.91 12.18 9.25
N TYR A 81 8.82 12.42 9.97
CA TYR A 81 7.47 12.11 9.51
C TYR A 81 6.51 13.23 9.92
N LYS A 82 5.38 13.32 9.22
CA LYS A 82 4.29 14.24 9.57
C LYS A 82 3.31 13.55 10.50
N THR A 83 2.57 14.32 11.26
CA THR A 83 1.42 13.84 12.03
C THR A 83 0.16 14.61 11.66
N ILE A 84 -1.01 13.99 11.84
CA ILE A 84 -2.32 14.61 11.62
C ILE A 84 -3.27 14.33 12.79
N GLY A 85 -4.17 15.26 13.08
CA GLY A 85 -5.16 15.10 14.16
C GLY A 85 -4.51 14.79 15.50
N ASN A 86 -4.98 13.73 16.18
CA ASN A 86 -4.47 13.25 17.48
C ASN A 86 -3.13 12.49 17.33
N ASN A 87 -2.11 13.14 16.77
CA ASN A 87 -0.77 12.57 16.58
C ASN A 87 -0.74 11.28 15.73
N LEU A 88 -1.69 11.11 14.81
CA LEU A 88 -1.66 10.00 13.88
C LEU A 88 -0.49 10.20 12.91
N ILE A 89 0.42 9.24 12.89
CA ILE A 89 1.65 9.31 12.10
C ILE A 89 1.34 9.05 10.62
N VAL A 90 1.88 9.90 9.76
CA VAL A 90 1.81 9.76 8.30
C VAL A 90 3.07 9.02 7.81
N PRO A 91 2.93 7.87 7.13
CA PRO A 91 4.04 7.17 6.50
C PRO A 91 4.82 8.06 5.54
N THR A 92 6.14 7.85 5.48
CA THR A 92 6.99 8.53 4.48
C THR A 92 6.88 7.86 3.11
N HIS A 93 6.63 6.56 3.09
CA HIS A 93 6.56 5.73 1.89
C HIS A 93 5.56 4.60 2.12
N LEU A 94 5.09 3.99 1.04
CA LEU A 94 4.42 2.70 1.05
C LEU A 94 5.18 1.70 0.20
N PHE A 95 5.10 0.42 0.58
CA PHE A 95 5.60 -0.66 -0.25
C PHE A 95 4.49 -1.64 -0.62
N LYS A 96 4.70 -2.34 -1.74
CA LYS A 96 3.89 -3.50 -2.14
C LYS A 96 4.83 -4.59 -2.67
N ILE A 97 4.78 -5.77 -2.06
CA ILE A 97 5.46 -6.96 -2.52
C ILE A 97 4.40 -7.91 -3.07
N ILE A 98 4.63 -8.43 -4.28
CA ILE A 98 3.74 -9.33 -4.99
C ILE A 98 4.51 -10.61 -5.25
N PHE A 99 4.03 -11.71 -4.69
CA PHE A 99 4.53 -13.05 -4.98
C PHE A 99 3.47 -13.78 -5.79
N GLY A 100 3.80 -14.16 -7.01
CA GLY A 100 2.87 -14.74 -7.97
C GLY A 100 3.25 -16.15 -8.40
N ARG A 101 2.25 -17.03 -8.50
CA ARG A 101 2.41 -18.39 -9.02
C ARG A 101 1.88 -18.50 -10.44
N LYS A 102 2.75 -18.89 -11.39
CA LYS A 102 2.39 -19.33 -12.75
C LYS A 102 3.00 -20.73 -12.99
N LEU A 103 3.55 -21.02 -14.17
CA LEU A 103 4.39 -22.22 -14.36
C LEU A 103 5.60 -22.24 -13.41
N ASN A 104 6.18 -21.06 -13.15
CA ASN A 104 7.21 -20.82 -12.14
C ASN A 104 6.73 -19.74 -11.16
N TYR A 105 7.42 -19.57 -10.03
CA TYR A 105 7.18 -18.45 -9.11
C TYR A 105 7.88 -17.17 -9.59
N CYS A 106 7.25 -16.02 -9.36
CA CYS A 106 7.82 -14.70 -9.62
C CYS A 106 7.55 -13.76 -8.45
N ALA A 107 8.44 -12.80 -8.23
CA ALA A 107 8.28 -11.77 -7.23
C ALA A 107 8.51 -10.38 -7.83
N TYR A 108 7.69 -9.41 -7.42
CA TYR A 108 7.84 -8.00 -7.76
C TYR A 108 7.74 -7.17 -6.48
N SER A 109 8.51 -6.09 -6.38
CA SER A 109 8.46 -5.16 -5.25
C SER A 109 8.39 -3.73 -5.76
N PHE A 110 7.51 -2.94 -5.15
CA PHE A 110 7.34 -1.52 -5.42
C PHE A 110 7.52 -0.73 -4.13
N LEU A 111 8.17 0.42 -4.23
CA LEU A 111 8.30 1.42 -3.18
C LEU A 111 7.79 2.75 -3.77
N ALA A 112 6.89 3.41 -3.06
CA ALA A 112 6.32 4.69 -3.45
C ALA A 112 6.50 5.71 -2.33
N GLU A 113 6.96 6.91 -2.69
CA GLU A 113 7.13 8.08 -1.80
C GLU A 113 5.90 9.00 -1.84
#